data_AF-A0A1I2BJU3-F1
#
_entry.id   AF-A0A1I2BJU3-F1
#
_cell.length_a   1.000
_cell.length_b   1.000
_cell.length_c   1.000
_cell.angle_alpha   90.00
_cell.angle_beta   90.00
_cell.angle_gamma   90.00
#
_symmetry.space_group_name_H-M   'P 1'
#
loop_
_entity.id
_entity.type
_entity.pdbx_description
1 polymer ?
#
loop_
_entity_poly.entity_id
_entity_poly.type
_entity_poly.pdbx_seq_one_letter_code
_entity_poly.pdbx_strand_id
1 'polypeptide(L)'
;MAGRWAVGGAVAALGAVAAFLLLDPVIAAFATILWGTLVVMVVVAGDWDRHSTFEERELERARRRKEKWERGADARARDRARFEAHRARQDAKRASRPER
;
A
#
# COMPACT_ATOMS: atom_id res chain seq x y z
N MET A 1 -7.83 14.14 -12.40
CA MET A 1 -9.00 13.46 -11.79
C MET A 1 -10.04 14.42 -11.24
N ALA A 2 -9.66 15.49 -10.52
CA ALA A 2 -10.60 16.43 -9.89
C ALA A 2 -11.67 17.01 -10.82
N GLY A 3 -11.31 17.40 -12.05
CA GLY A 3 -12.28 17.97 -13.00
C GLY A 3 -13.42 17.02 -13.40
N ARG A 4 -13.15 15.72 -13.54
CA ARG A 4 -14.18 14.73 -13.93
C ARG A 4 -15.19 14.49 -12.80
N TRP A 5 -14.70 14.48 -11.56
CA TRP A 5 -15.55 14.37 -10.37
C TRP A 5 -16.32 15.65 -10.08
N ALA A 6 -15.71 16.82 -10.30
CA ALA A 6 -16.40 18.11 -10.18
C ALA A 6 -17.55 18.24 -11.19
N VAL A 7 -17.30 17.86 -12.45
CA VAL A 7 -18.34 17.83 -13.50
C VAL A 7 -19.42 16.81 -13.16
N GLY A 8 -19.03 15.60 -12.75
CA GLY A 8 -19.98 14.56 -12.35
C GLY A 8 -20.86 14.97 -11.16
N GLY A 9 -20.26 15.60 -10.14
CA GLY A 9 -20.98 16.13 -8.98
C GLY A 9 -21.92 17.29 -9.35
N ALA A 10 -21.51 18.17 -10.26
CA ALA A 10 -22.36 19.24 -10.76
C ALA A 10 -23.58 18.70 -11.54
N VAL A 11 -23.37 17.71 -12.41
CA VAL A 11 -24.46 17.04 -13.14
C VAL A 11 -25.40 16.30 -12.18
N ALA A 12 -24.86 15.63 -11.16
CA ALA A 12 -25.63 14.99 -10.11
C ALA A 12 -26.54 15.97 -9.37
N ALA A 13 -25.98 17.11 -8.94
CA ALA A 13 -26.72 18.12 -8.20
C ALA A 13 -27.83 18.75 -9.06
N LEU A 14 -27.53 19.09 -10.32
CA LEU A 14 -28.52 19.62 -11.25
C LEU A 14 -29.62 18.59 -11.55
N GLY A 15 -29.26 17.32 -11.71
CA GLY A 15 -30.22 16.23 -11.91
C GLY A 15 -31.16 16.03 -10.71
N ALA A 16 -30.63 16.09 -9.48
CA ALA A 16 -31.44 16.04 -8.27
C ALA A 16 -32.39 17.25 -8.18
N VAL A 17 -31.89 18.47 -8.41
CA VAL A 17 -32.73 19.68 -8.42
C VAL A 17 -33.84 19.57 -9.47
N ALA A 18 -33.51 19.13 -10.69
CA ALA A 18 -34.50 18.93 -11.75
C ALA A 18 -35.54 17.86 -11.38
N ALA A 19 -35.14 16.77 -10.71
CA ALA A 19 -36.07 15.74 -10.25
C ALA A 19 -37.11 16.30 -9.26
N PHE A 20 -36.69 17.13 -8.31
CA PHE A 20 -37.60 17.76 -7.35
C PHE A 20 -38.47 18.88 -7.95
N LEU A 21 -38.06 19.47 -9.07
CA LEU A 21 -38.86 20.47 -9.79
C LEU A 21 -39.89 19.84 -10.73
N LEU A 22 -39.60 18.67 -11.28
CA LEU A 22 -40.40 18.05 -12.34
C LEU A 22 -41.24 16.86 -11.88
N LEU A 23 -40.93 16.26 -10.73
CA LEU A 23 -41.62 15.08 -10.20
C LEU A 23 -42.30 15.38 -8.86
N ASP A 24 -43.27 14.52 -8.52
CA ASP A 24 -43.80 14.44 -7.17
C ASP A 24 -42.66 14.21 -6.15
N PRO A 25 -42.66 14.88 -4.98
CA PRO A 25 -41.59 14.78 -3.99
C PRO A 25 -41.25 13.35 -3.58
N VAL A 26 -42.24 12.46 -3.51
CA VAL A 26 -42.04 11.05 -3.15
C VAL A 26 -41.27 10.32 -4.25
N ILE A 27 -41.65 10.54 -5.51
CA ILE A 27 -40.99 9.94 -6.67
C ILE A 27 -39.58 10.52 -6.85
N ALA A 28 -39.41 11.83 -6.66
CA ALA A 28 -38.12 12.51 -6.72
C ALA A 28 -37.15 11.96 -5.66
N ALA A 29 -37.61 11.80 -4.42
CA ALA A 29 -36.81 11.22 -3.35
C ALA A 29 -36.40 9.77 -3.67
N PHE A 30 -37.34 8.93 -4.12
CA PHE A 30 -37.06 7.56 -4.52
C PHE A 30 -36.00 7.48 -5.63
N ALA A 31 -36.17 8.26 -6.70
CA ALA A 31 -35.22 8.31 -7.82
C ALA A 31 -33.83 8.78 -7.38
N THR A 32 -33.77 9.80 -6.52
CA THR A 32 -32.51 10.33 -5.97
C THR A 32 -31.77 9.27 -5.15
N ILE A 33 -32.48 8.51 -4.32
CA ILE A 33 -31.90 7.43 -3.51
C ILE A 33 -31.38 6.30 -4.39
N LEU A 34 -32.17 5.86 -5.39
CA LEU A 34 -31.73 4.83 -6.34
C LEU A 34 -30.47 5.27 -7.08
N TRP A 35 -30.49 6.48 -7.62
CA TRP A 35 -29.37 7.02 -8.37
C TRP A 35 -28.12 7.15 -7.50
N GLY A 36 -28.25 7.70 -6.28
CA GLY A 36 -27.15 7.79 -5.33
C GLY A 36 -26.57 6.42 -4.96
N THR A 37 -27.42 5.41 -4.76
CA THR A 37 -27.00 4.04 -4.48
C THR A 37 -26.19 3.46 -5.64
N LEU A 38 -26.65 3.62 -6.88
CA LEU A 38 -25.93 3.15 -8.07
C LEU A 38 -24.58 3.84 -8.23
N VAL A 39 -24.49 5.15 -7.96
CA VAL A 39 -23.21 5.87 -7.99
C VAL A 39 -22.25 5.30 -6.96
N VAL A 40 -22.69 5.06 -5.73
CA VAL A 40 -21.86 4.44 -4.70
C VAL A 40 -21.39 3.05 -5.14
N MET A 41 -22.28 2.23 -5.70
CA MET A 41 -21.91 0.91 -6.22
C MET A 41 -20.85 0.99 -7.31
N VAL A 42 -20.98 1.91 -8.27
CA VAL A 42 -20.00 2.09 -9.36
C VAL A 42 -18.66 2.57 -8.81
N VAL A 43 -18.66 3.48 -7.83
CA VAL A 43 -17.43 3.95 -7.19
C VAL A 43 -16.69 2.79 -6.51
N VAL A 44 -17.41 2.00 -5.70
CA VAL A 44 -16.84 0.85 -4.98
C VAL A 44 -16.44 -0.29 -5.92
N ALA A 45 -17.15 -0.46 -7.03
CA ALA A 45 -16.81 -1.47 -8.03
C ALA A 45 -15.62 -1.04 -8.91
N GLY A 46 -15.38 0.26 -9.08
CA GLY A 46 -14.39 0.78 -10.03
C GLY A 46 -12.94 0.40 -9.71
N ASP A 47 -12.64 0.17 -8.44
CA ASP A 47 -11.34 -0.28 -7.93
C ASP A 47 -11.38 -1.71 -7.38
N TRP A 48 -12.50 -2.41 -7.54
CA TRP A 48 -12.67 -3.79 -7.08
C TRP A 48 -11.65 -4.75 -7.69
N ASP A 49 -11.39 -4.62 -8.99
CA ASP A 49 -10.41 -5.47 -9.71
C ASP A 49 -8.97 -4.94 -9.60
N ARG A 50 -8.75 -3.87 -8.81
CA ARG A 50 -7.44 -3.28 -8.62
C ARG A 50 -6.67 -4.06 -7.57
N HIS A 51 -6.21 -5.24 -7.96
CA HIS A 51 -5.32 -6.05 -7.15
C HIS A 51 -3.90 -5.97 -7.70
N SER A 52 -2.92 -5.85 -6.79
CA SER A 52 -1.52 -5.99 -7.16
C SER A 52 -1.31 -7.33 -7.86
N THR A 53 -0.44 -7.38 -8.86
CA THR A 53 -0.04 -8.66 -9.43
C THR A 53 0.92 -9.38 -8.47
N PHE A 54 1.09 -10.68 -8.65
CA PHE A 54 2.10 -11.43 -7.89
C PHE A 54 3.50 -10.83 -8.08
N GLU A 55 3.83 -10.45 -9.31
CA GLU A 55 5.12 -9.85 -9.66
C GLU A 55 5.33 -8.50 -8.99
N GLU A 56 4.32 -7.63 -8.99
CA GLU A 56 4.37 -6.33 -8.30
C GLU A 56 4.62 -6.50 -6.80
N ARG A 57 3.94 -7.48 -6.16
CA ARG A 57 4.16 -7.78 -4.74
C ARG A 57 5.56 -8.32 -4.48
N GLU A 58 6.07 -9.20 -5.33
CA GLU A 58 7.42 -9.75 -5.18
C GLU A 58 8.50 -8.68 -5.38
N LEU A 59 8.33 -7.79 -6.36
CA LEU A 59 9.19 -6.63 -6.56
C LEU A 59 9.19 -5.71 -5.35
N GLU A 60 8.03 -5.43 -4.76
CA GLU A 60 7.93 -4.62 -3.55
C GLU A 60 8.62 -5.30 -2.35
N ARG A 61 8.42 -6.61 -2.16
CA ARG A 61 9.11 -7.40 -1.14
C ARG A 61 10.62 -7.42 -1.35
N ALA A 62 11.08 -7.51 -2.60
CA ALA A 62 12.50 -7.45 -2.93
C ALA A 62 13.10 -6.08 -2.59
N ARG A 63 12.40 -4.97 -2.91
CA ARG A 63 12.80 -3.61 -2.50
C ARG A 63 12.89 -3.47 -0.99
N ARG A 64 11.86 -3.91 -0.26
CA ARG A 64 11.84 -3.87 1.21
C ARG A 64 12.97 -4.70 1.83
N ARG A 65 13.28 -5.86 1.25
CA ARG A 65 14.43 -6.68 1.64
C ARG A 65 15.75 -5.93 1.41
N LYS A 66 15.94 -5.34 0.23
CA LYS A 66 17.13 -4.55 -0.10
C LYS A 66 17.32 -3.38 0.88
N GLU A 67 16.27 -2.60 1.12
CA GLU A 67 16.30 -1.48 2.06
C GLU A 67 16.63 -1.94 3.49
N LYS A 68 16.04 -3.05 3.94
CA LYS A 68 16.40 -3.66 5.24
C LYS A 68 17.87 -4.06 5.29
N TRP A 69 18.40 -4.65 4.23
CA TRP A 69 19.80 -5.05 4.13
C TRP A 69 20.74 -3.85 4.16
N GLU A 70 20.40 -2.78 3.44
CA GLU A 70 21.16 -1.52 3.41
C GLU A 70 21.19 -0.85 4.78
N ARG A 71 20.03 -0.68 5.44
CA ARG A 71 19.97 -0.13 6.81
C ARG A 71 20.79 -0.94 7.82
N GLY A 72 20.88 -2.26 7.63
CA GLY A 72 21.65 -3.15 8.50
C GLY A 72 23.12 -3.31 8.13
N ALA A 73 23.63 -2.62 7.09
CA ALA A 73 24.98 -2.84 6.57
C ALA A 73 26.08 -2.56 7.61
N ASP A 74 25.99 -1.43 8.29
CA ASP A 74 26.99 -1.01 9.29
C ASP A 74 26.99 -1.91 10.52
N ALA A 75 25.80 -2.32 10.97
CA ALA A 75 25.68 -3.27 12.08
C ALA A 75 26.34 -4.60 11.75
N ARG A 76 26.10 -5.13 10.54
CA ARG A 76 26.74 -6.36 10.05
C ARG A 76 28.24 -6.20 9.85
N ALA A 77 28.71 -5.03 9.44
CA ALA A 77 30.15 -4.75 9.33
C ALA A 77 30.83 -4.80 10.70
N ARG A 78 30.24 -4.14 11.71
CA ARG A 78 30.74 -4.19 13.09
C ARG A 78 30.70 -5.60 13.68
N ASP A 79 29.64 -6.34 13.40
CA ASP A 79 29.49 -7.73 13.86
C ASP A 79 30.55 -8.64 13.25
N ARG A 80 30.79 -8.53 11.93
CA ARG A 80 31.89 -9.24 11.25
C ARG A 80 33.25 -8.91 11.84
N ALA A 81 33.55 -7.62 12.08
CA ALA A 81 34.80 -7.22 12.69
C ALA A 81 34.99 -7.81 14.11
N ARG A 82 33.92 -7.87 14.91
CA ARG A 82 33.95 -8.52 16.23
C ARG A 82 34.17 -10.02 16.14
N PHE A 83 33.48 -10.68 15.20
CA PHE A 83 33.62 -12.10 14.94
C PHE A 83 35.06 -12.46 14.53
N GLU A 84 35.64 -11.71 13.61
CA GLU A 84 37.02 -11.89 13.16
C GLU A 84 38.03 -11.69 14.29
N ALA A 85 37.86 -10.63 15.11
CA ALA A 85 38.70 -10.39 16.27
C ALA A 85 38.57 -11.52 17.32
N HIS A 86 37.37 -12.06 17.52
CA HIS A 86 37.15 -13.18 18.42
C HIS A 86 37.80 -14.47 17.89
N ARG A 87 37.69 -14.72 16.58
CA ARG A 87 38.33 -15.86 15.91
C ARG A 87 39.86 -15.80 16.05
N ALA A 88 40.47 -14.65 15.78
CA ALA A 88 41.91 -14.46 15.95
C ALA A 88 42.38 -14.74 17.38
N ARG A 89 41.59 -14.34 18.40
CA ARG A 89 41.89 -14.66 19.82
C ARG A 89 41.77 -16.16 20.10
N GLN A 90 40.78 -16.83 19.54
CA GLN A 90 40.63 -18.28 19.69
C GLN A 90 41.78 -19.04 19.03
N ASP A 91 42.16 -18.65 17.81
CA ASP A 91 43.27 -19.27 17.08
C ASP A 91 44.60 -19.08 17.83
N ALA A 92 44.87 -17.88 18.35
CA ALA A 92 46.03 -17.62 19.21
C ALA A 92 46.01 -18.48 20.49
N LYS A 93 44.86 -18.60 21.16
CA LYS A 93 44.70 -19.43 22.36
C LYS A 93 44.86 -20.93 22.05
N ARG A 94 44.44 -21.38 20.87
CA ARG A 94 44.62 -22.76 20.41
C ARG A 94 46.10 -23.04 20.10
N ALA A 95 46.79 -22.10 19.47
CA ALA A 95 48.22 -22.21 19.19
C ALA A 95 49.08 -22.17 20.46
N SER A 96 48.67 -21.42 21.49
CA SER A 96 49.37 -21.36 22.78
C SER A 96 49.01 -22.49 23.74
N ARG A 97 48.11 -23.41 23.37
CA ARG A 97 47.73 -24.54 24.21
C ARG A 97 48.72 -25.68 23.95
N PRO A 98 49.55 -26.07 24.93
CA PRO A 98 50.47 -27.19 24.75
C PRO A 98 49.67 -28.48 24.55
N GLU A 99 50.08 -29.29 23.57
CA GLU A 99 49.58 -30.65 23.38
C GLU A 99 49.82 -31.43 24.68
N ARG A 100 48.74 -31.95 25.26
CA ARG A 100 48.80 -32.95 26.33
C ARG A 100 48.58 -34.31 25.71
#